data_AF-A0A8H7P622-F1
#
_entry.id   AF-A0A8H7P622-F1
#
_cell.length_a   1.000
_cell.length_b   1.000
_cell.length_c   1.000
_cell.angle_alpha   90.00
_cell.angle_beta   90.00
_cell.angle_gamma   90.00
#
_symmetry.space_group_name_H-M   'P 1'
#
loop_
_entity.id
_entity.type
_entity.pdbx_description
1 polymer ?
#
loop_
_entity_poly.entity_id
_entity_poly.type
_entity_poly.pdbx_seq_one_letter_code
_entity_poly.pdbx_strand_id
1 'polypeptide(L)'
;MQDAPFQTVKNALLSGNATPSLTSSLLEALWKEGDSAEYNEYDIKCVAAVLYAAGTESMSTTLTAFIQAMVLHPDVYTKTQQELDRVVGGSRLPNLTDRASLPYVENVLKELYRAMTRDETIFSDPERFLPERFMSYGVDGTKGEEQAIDPRGIVFGFGRRYAKSDSICPGRQFADSSLWLAVATIAAALNICKATGPDGATIIPVPAFPSGSIRHVADFQCVIRPRSQAIEGGLLSPAWMEEW
;
A
#
# COMPACT_ATOMS: atom_id res chain seq x y z
N MET A 1 25.25 5.92 -3.48
CA MET A 1 24.02 5.56 -4.26
C MET A 1 23.05 6.72 -4.41
N GLN A 2 23.06 7.74 -3.53
CA GLN A 2 22.13 8.88 -3.59
C GLN A 2 22.58 10.04 -4.49
N ASP A 3 23.87 10.11 -4.83
CA ASP A 3 24.43 11.26 -5.57
C ASP A 3 23.94 11.33 -7.01
N ALA A 4 23.99 10.22 -7.74
CA ALA A 4 23.55 10.17 -9.14
C ALA A 4 22.10 10.64 -9.34
N PRO A 5 21.07 10.09 -8.64
CA PRO A 5 19.69 10.54 -8.82
C PRO A 5 19.47 11.99 -8.41
N PHE A 6 20.15 12.46 -7.35
CA PHE A 6 20.08 13.86 -6.93
C PHE A 6 20.67 14.80 -7.99
N GLN A 7 21.84 14.46 -8.54
CA GLN A 7 22.46 15.26 -9.62
C GLN A 7 21.61 15.25 -10.89
N THR A 8 20.92 14.16 -11.22
CA THR A 8 19.98 14.12 -12.35
C THR A 8 18.87 15.16 -12.18
N VAL A 9 18.23 15.24 -11.02
CA VAL A 9 17.18 16.24 -10.75
C VAL A 9 17.76 17.66 -10.81
N LYS A 10 18.91 17.88 -10.19
CA LYS A 10 19.58 19.19 -10.17
C LYS A 10 19.93 19.67 -11.59
N ASN A 11 20.50 18.80 -12.41
CA ASN A 11 20.85 19.12 -13.80
C ASN A 11 19.60 19.41 -14.64
N ALA A 12 18.51 18.65 -14.44
CA ALA A 12 17.25 18.89 -15.13
C ALA A 12 16.63 20.25 -14.76
N LEU A 13 16.76 20.68 -13.50
CA LEU A 13 16.34 22.01 -13.05
C LEU A 13 17.14 23.11 -13.74
N LEU A 14 18.48 22.96 -13.75
CA LEU A 14 19.38 23.92 -14.40
C LEU A 14 19.14 24.01 -15.91
N SER A 15 18.69 22.93 -16.56
CA SER A 15 18.35 22.92 -17.98
C SER A 15 16.90 23.32 -18.29
N GLY A 16 16.08 23.65 -17.28
CA GLY A 16 14.68 24.01 -17.46
C GLY A 16 13.75 22.86 -17.86
N ASN A 17 14.20 21.60 -17.73
CA ASN A 17 13.47 20.39 -18.15
C ASN A 17 13.08 19.50 -16.95
N ALA A 18 13.12 20.02 -15.72
CA ALA A 18 12.78 19.24 -14.54
C ALA A 18 11.29 18.91 -14.46
N THR A 19 10.99 17.63 -14.25
CA THR A 19 9.66 17.20 -13.80
C THR A 19 9.47 17.61 -12.33
N PRO A 20 8.30 18.14 -11.95
CA PRO A 20 8.01 18.45 -10.55
C PRO A 20 8.18 17.24 -9.63
N SER A 21 8.92 17.42 -8.53
CA SER A 21 9.20 16.39 -7.54
C SER A 21 9.51 17.03 -6.18
N LEU A 22 9.48 16.24 -5.10
CA LEU A 22 9.90 16.71 -3.78
C LEU A 22 11.31 17.32 -3.82
N THR A 23 12.25 16.63 -4.46
CA THR A 23 13.65 17.07 -4.58
C THR A 23 13.75 18.37 -5.37
N SER A 24 13.03 18.51 -6.48
CA SER A 24 13.08 19.74 -7.28
C SER A 24 12.49 20.93 -6.52
N SER A 25 11.35 20.74 -5.84
CA SER A 25 10.72 21.80 -5.05
C SER A 25 11.59 22.25 -3.87
N LEU A 26 12.28 21.33 -3.19
CA LEU A 26 13.21 21.67 -2.11
C LEU A 26 14.46 22.39 -2.62
N LEU A 27 14.97 22.02 -3.80
CA LEU A 27 16.09 22.70 -4.44
C LEU A 27 15.72 24.13 -4.87
N GLU A 28 14.55 24.31 -5.49
CA GLU A 28 14.04 25.62 -5.87
C GLU A 28 13.84 26.53 -4.65
N ALA A 29 13.28 25.99 -3.56
CA ALA A 29 13.11 26.71 -2.30
C ALA A 29 14.46 27.12 -1.69
N LEU A 30 15.43 26.19 -1.63
CA LEU A 30 16.79 26.46 -1.17
C LEU A 30 17.45 27.57 -1.99
N TRP A 31 17.36 27.52 -3.32
CA TRP A 31 17.97 28.54 -4.18
C TRP A 31 17.28 29.90 -4.07
N LYS A 32 15.98 29.92 -3.77
CA LYS A 32 15.23 31.15 -3.53
C LYS A 32 15.58 31.79 -2.19
N GLU A 33 15.80 30.97 -1.15
CA GLU A 33 16.15 31.43 0.20
C GLU A 33 17.64 31.79 0.34
N GLY A 34 18.53 31.15 -0.43
CA GLY A 34 19.96 31.44 -0.42
C GLY A 34 20.55 31.30 0.98
N ASP A 35 21.27 32.33 1.45
CA ASP A 35 21.95 32.31 2.75
C ASP A 35 21.01 32.28 3.97
N SER A 36 19.71 32.56 3.79
CA SER A 36 18.74 32.46 4.89
C SER A 36 18.15 31.06 5.08
N ALA A 37 18.50 30.10 4.23
CA ALA A 37 17.97 28.74 4.31
C ALA A 37 18.46 27.99 5.56
N GLU A 38 17.57 27.25 6.22
CA GLU A 38 17.91 26.47 7.43
C GLU A 38 18.54 25.09 7.12
N TYR A 39 18.60 24.71 5.84
CA TYR A 39 19.08 23.42 5.35
C TYR A 39 19.92 23.62 4.09
N ASN A 40 20.67 22.59 3.70
CA ASN A 40 21.53 22.63 2.51
C ASN A 40 21.22 21.48 1.54
N GLU A 41 21.94 21.44 0.41
CA GLU A 41 21.76 20.39 -0.60
C GLU A 41 22.01 18.97 -0.08
N TYR A 42 22.94 18.82 0.88
CA TYR A 42 23.21 17.52 1.51
C TYR A 42 21.99 17.05 2.32
N ASP A 43 21.35 17.94 3.07
CA ASP A 43 20.14 17.63 3.83
C ASP A 43 18.99 17.21 2.90
N ILE A 44 18.76 17.95 1.80
CA ILE A 44 17.74 17.60 0.79
C ILE A 44 18.00 16.21 0.21
N LYS A 45 19.26 15.93 -0.18
CA LYS A 45 19.66 14.63 -0.72
C LYS A 45 19.38 13.50 0.27
N CYS A 46 19.75 13.69 1.54
CA CYS A 46 19.52 12.69 2.58
C CYS A 46 18.02 12.48 2.84
N VAL A 47 17.23 13.55 2.94
CA VAL A 47 15.78 13.46 3.16
C VAL A 47 15.09 12.75 1.99
N ALA A 48 15.40 13.13 0.75
CA ALA A 48 14.83 12.50 -0.44
C ALA A 48 15.14 11.00 -0.48
N ALA A 49 16.38 10.62 -0.15
CA ALA A 49 16.78 9.22 -0.14
C ALA A 49 16.14 8.41 0.98
N VAL A 50 16.04 8.95 2.19
CA VAL A 50 15.39 8.29 3.33
C VAL A 50 13.90 8.09 3.06
N LEU A 51 13.22 9.11 2.51
CA LEU A 51 11.80 9.01 2.16
C LEU A 51 11.56 7.95 1.08
N TYR A 52 12.40 7.91 0.04
CA TYR A 52 12.32 6.89 -1.00
C TYR A 52 12.51 5.48 -0.42
N ALA A 53 13.62 5.23 0.28
CA ALA A 53 13.93 3.91 0.83
C ALA A 53 12.84 3.42 1.81
N ALA A 54 12.44 4.26 2.77
CA ALA A 54 11.44 3.89 3.76
C ALA A 54 10.05 3.66 3.15
N GLY A 55 9.67 4.46 2.15
CA GLY A 55 8.39 4.33 1.45
C GLY A 55 8.34 3.08 0.57
N THR A 56 9.37 2.84 -0.23
CA THR A 56 9.38 1.74 -1.21
C THR A 56 9.33 0.37 -0.55
N GLU A 57 10.20 0.09 0.43
CA GLU A 57 10.31 -1.24 1.02
C GLU A 57 9.04 -1.62 1.81
N SER A 58 8.48 -0.70 2.58
CA SER A 58 7.28 -0.94 3.39
C SER A 58 6.01 -1.07 2.55
N MET A 59 5.86 -0.25 1.49
CA MET A 59 4.72 -0.37 0.58
C MET A 59 4.77 -1.69 -0.20
N SER A 60 5.94 -2.04 -0.75
CA SER A 60 6.11 -3.32 -1.46
C SER A 60 5.76 -4.51 -0.57
N THR A 61 6.20 -4.49 0.70
CA THR A 61 5.90 -5.54 1.66
C THR A 61 4.40 -5.69 1.90
N THR A 62 3.69 -4.57 2.12
CA THR A 62 2.24 -4.60 2.35
C THR A 62 1.48 -5.07 1.11
N LEU A 63 1.88 -4.66 -0.09
CA LEU A 63 1.24 -5.09 -1.34
C LEU A 63 1.49 -6.57 -1.64
N THR A 64 2.70 -7.07 -1.40
CA THR A 64 2.98 -8.51 -1.52
C THR A 64 2.18 -9.32 -0.50
N ALA A 65 2.07 -8.83 0.74
CA ALA A 65 1.22 -9.45 1.76
C ALA A 65 -0.26 -9.45 1.36
N PHE A 66 -0.74 -8.36 0.74
CA PHE A 66 -2.09 -8.32 0.19
C PHE A 66 -2.30 -9.39 -0.89
N ILE A 67 -1.41 -9.49 -1.87
CA ILE A 67 -1.51 -10.52 -2.93
C ILE A 67 -1.51 -11.92 -2.30
N GLN A 68 -0.61 -12.20 -1.36
CA GLN A 68 -0.58 -13.50 -0.67
C GLN A 68 -1.88 -13.78 0.09
N ALA A 69 -2.39 -12.79 0.83
CA ALA A 69 -3.64 -12.91 1.56
C ALA A 69 -4.81 -13.21 0.61
N MET A 70 -4.89 -12.55 -0.55
CA MET A 70 -5.97 -12.80 -1.52
C MET A 70 -5.86 -14.19 -2.18
N VAL A 71 -4.65 -14.74 -2.34
CA VAL A 71 -4.45 -16.13 -2.78
C VAL A 71 -4.95 -17.13 -1.74
N LEU A 72 -4.71 -16.86 -0.46
CA LEU A 72 -5.05 -17.76 0.65
C LEU A 72 -6.52 -17.65 1.07
N HIS A 73 -7.11 -16.46 0.97
CA HIS A 73 -8.46 -16.11 1.40
C HIS A 73 -9.32 -15.63 0.22
N PRO A 74 -9.65 -16.52 -0.75
CA PRO A 74 -10.39 -16.13 -1.96
C PRO A 74 -11.81 -15.64 -1.66
N ASP A 75 -12.40 -16.05 -0.53
CA ASP A 75 -13.69 -15.56 -0.05
C ASP A 75 -13.62 -14.09 0.35
N VAL A 76 -12.56 -13.68 1.04
CA VAL A 76 -12.30 -12.26 1.36
C VAL A 76 -12.12 -11.47 0.07
N TYR A 77 -11.31 -11.97 -0.88
CA TYR A 77 -11.08 -11.26 -2.14
C TYR A 77 -12.37 -11.08 -2.95
N THR A 78 -13.21 -12.11 -2.98
CA THR A 78 -14.52 -12.07 -3.64
C THR A 78 -15.41 -11.00 -3.01
N LYS A 79 -15.47 -10.90 -1.68
CA LYS A 79 -16.24 -9.86 -0.98
C LYS A 79 -15.71 -8.45 -1.30
N THR A 80 -14.39 -8.28 -1.34
CA THR A 80 -13.74 -7.01 -1.75
C THR A 80 -14.15 -6.61 -3.16
N GLN A 81 -14.08 -7.55 -4.11
CA GLN A 81 -14.49 -7.30 -5.50
C GLN A 81 -15.98 -6.97 -5.61
N GLN A 82 -16.85 -7.67 -4.87
CA GLN A 82 -18.29 -7.39 -4.86
C GLN A 82 -18.61 -5.99 -4.33
N GLU A 83 -17.90 -5.52 -3.30
CA GLU A 83 -18.07 -4.16 -2.81
C GLU A 83 -17.66 -3.12 -3.86
N LEU A 84 -16.51 -3.31 -4.50
CA LEU A 84 -16.02 -2.46 -5.57
C LEU A 84 -16.99 -2.42 -6.76
N ASP A 85 -17.50 -3.57 -7.18
CA ASP A 85 -18.47 -3.66 -8.28
C ASP A 85 -19.78 -2.93 -7.95
N ARG A 86 -20.22 -2.94 -6.69
CA ARG A 86 -21.44 -2.24 -6.26
C ARG A 86 -21.27 -0.72 -6.20
N VAL A 87 -20.12 -0.25 -5.73
CA VAL A 87 -19.89 1.17 -5.42
C VAL A 87 -19.26 1.92 -6.60
N VAL A 88 -18.25 1.33 -7.22
CA VAL A 88 -17.48 1.94 -8.32
C VAL A 88 -18.02 1.47 -9.67
N GLY A 89 -18.48 0.22 -9.76
CA GLY A 89 -18.90 -0.41 -11.00
C GLY A 89 -17.71 -0.82 -11.87
N GLY A 90 -17.94 -0.96 -13.18
CA GLY A 90 -16.94 -1.42 -14.14
C GLY A 90 -16.46 -0.37 -15.15
N SER A 91 -16.91 0.88 -15.05
CA SER A 91 -16.63 1.94 -16.04
C SER A 91 -15.35 2.73 -15.76
N ARG A 92 -14.80 2.65 -14.55
CA ARG A 92 -13.56 3.32 -14.13
C ARG A 92 -12.88 2.57 -13.00
N LEU A 93 -11.61 2.89 -12.76
CA LEU A 93 -10.91 2.45 -11.54
C LEU A 93 -11.36 3.25 -10.31
N PRO A 94 -11.21 2.68 -9.10
CA PRO A 94 -11.44 3.40 -7.85
C PRO A 94 -10.46 4.56 -7.70
N ASN A 95 -10.89 5.60 -6.99
CA ASN A 95 -10.03 6.71 -6.57
C ASN A 95 -10.30 7.06 -5.10
N LEU A 96 -9.53 7.99 -4.52
CA LEU A 96 -9.60 8.30 -3.09
C LEU A 96 -10.95 8.87 -2.62
N THR A 97 -11.78 9.42 -3.52
CA THR A 97 -13.12 9.92 -3.13
C THR A 97 -14.10 8.78 -2.86
N ASP A 98 -13.84 7.57 -3.38
CA ASP A 98 -14.66 6.38 -3.15
C ASP A 98 -14.44 5.77 -1.77
N ARG A 99 -13.33 6.11 -1.10
CA ARG A 99 -12.85 5.42 0.11
C ARG A 99 -13.86 5.36 1.24
N ALA A 100 -14.59 6.46 1.48
CA ALA A 100 -15.61 6.50 2.52
C ALA A 100 -16.80 5.55 2.25
N SER A 101 -17.03 5.18 0.99
CA SER A 101 -18.10 4.29 0.53
C SER A 101 -17.66 2.83 0.38
N LEU A 102 -16.38 2.51 0.67
CA LEU A 102 -15.78 1.19 0.51
C LEU A 102 -15.28 0.63 1.87
N PRO A 103 -16.17 0.41 2.85
CA PRO A 103 -15.78 0.01 4.20
C PRO A 103 -15.14 -1.39 4.27
N TYR A 104 -15.48 -2.32 3.39
CA TYR A 104 -14.86 -3.65 3.38
C TYR A 104 -13.43 -3.60 2.82
N VAL A 105 -13.18 -2.83 1.75
CA VAL A 105 -11.81 -2.54 1.26
C VAL A 105 -10.98 -1.89 2.37
N GLU A 106 -11.54 -0.91 3.08
CA GLU A 106 -10.91 -0.26 4.23
C GLU A 106 -10.56 -1.26 5.34
N ASN A 107 -11.45 -2.22 5.62
CA ASN A 107 -11.22 -3.26 6.63
C ASN A 107 -10.18 -4.30 6.20
N VAL A 108 -10.08 -4.62 4.90
CA VAL A 108 -8.98 -5.44 4.37
C VAL A 108 -7.64 -4.76 4.61
N LEU A 109 -7.56 -3.44 4.37
CA LEU A 109 -6.33 -2.68 4.63
C LEU A 109 -5.99 -2.65 6.14
N LYS A 110 -6.98 -2.44 7.00
CA LYS A 110 -6.77 -2.53 8.46
C LYS A 110 -6.27 -3.92 8.87
N GLU A 111 -6.81 -4.98 8.28
CA GLU A 111 -6.38 -6.34 8.59
C GLU A 111 -4.94 -6.63 8.14
N LEU A 112 -4.50 -6.06 7.00
CA LEU A 112 -3.10 -6.10 6.59
C LEU A 112 -2.18 -5.40 7.61
N TYR A 113 -2.59 -4.25 8.15
CA TYR A 113 -1.85 -3.59 9.21
C TYR A 113 -1.82 -4.40 10.50
N ARG A 114 -2.97 -4.93 10.91
CA ARG A 114 -3.10 -5.76 12.12
C ARG A 114 -2.21 -7.01 12.05
N ALA A 115 -2.13 -7.65 10.89
CA ALA A 115 -1.30 -8.85 10.69
C ALA A 115 0.19 -8.63 11.04
N MET A 116 0.65 -7.37 11.15
CA MET A 116 2.01 -7.04 11.57
C MET A 116 2.21 -7.01 13.10
N THR A 117 1.15 -6.92 13.92
CA THR A 117 1.27 -6.76 15.38
C THR A 117 1.12 -8.07 16.16
N ARG A 118 0.33 -9.03 15.64
CA ARG A 118 0.09 -10.40 16.16
C ARG A 118 -0.05 -10.53 17.69
N ASP A 119 -0.57 -9.49 18.34
CA ASP A 119 -0.77 -9.47 19.78
C ASP A 119 -2.14 -10.06 20.13
N GLU A 120 -2.14 -11.28 20.67
CA GLU A 120 -3.34 -12.01 21.11
C GLU A 120 -4.13 -11.30 22.21
N THR A 121 -3.49 -10.38 22.95
CA THR A 121 -4.16 -9.61 24.00
C THR A 121 -4.99 -8.44 23.45
N ILE A 122 -4.72 -8.05 22.20
CA ILE A 122 -5.36 -6.92 21.51
C ILE A 122 -6.31 -7.44 20.43
N PHE A 123 -5.90 -8.46 19.67
CA PHE A 123 -6.65 -9.03 18.57
C PHE A 123 -6.80 -10.55 18.76
N SER A 124 -8.03 -11.01 18.89
CA SER A 124 -8.42 -12.43 18.93
C SER A 124 -8.08 -13.14 17.62
N ASP A 125 -7.69 -14.42 17.73
CA ASP A 125 -7.25 -15.25 16.60
C ASP A 125 -6.28 -14.50 15.65
N PRO A 126 -5.14 -13.98 16.13
CA PRO A 126 -4.31 -13.06 15.33
C PRO A 126 -3.65 -13.73 14.13
N GLU A 127 -3.65 -15.06 14.08
CA GLU A 127 -3.22 -15.89 12.95
C GLU A 127 -4.22 -15.90 11.80
N ARG A 128 -5.49 -15.58 12.07
CA ARG A 128 -6.55 -15.57 11.08
C ARG A 128 -6.65 -14.20 10.43
N PHE A 129 -6.54 -14.16 9.09
CA PHE A 129 -6.86 -12.99 8.30
C PHE A 129 -8.39 -12.81 8.22
N LEU A 130 -8.92 -11.87 9.00
CA LEU A 130 -10.36 -11.68 9.19
C LEU A 130 -10.73 -10.19 9.16
N PRO A 131 -10.95 -9.58 7.97
CA PRO A 131 -11.37 -8.18 7.86
C PRO A 131 -12.65 -7.85 8.64
N GLU A 132 -13.52 -8.84 8.84
CA GLU A 132 -14.81 -8.64 9.49
C GLU A 132 -14.72 -8.26 10.98
N ARG A 133 -13.56 -8.45 11.62
CA ARG A 133 -13.31 -7.96 12.98
C ARG A 133 -13.43 -6.43 13.12
N PHE A 134 -13.30 -5.70 12.01
CA PHE A 134 -13.43 -4.23 11.96
C PHE A 134 -14.78 -3.74 11.44
N MET A 135 -15.71 -4.64 11.08
CA MET A 135 -17.04 -4.24 10.64
C MET A 135 -17.89 -3.78 11.83
N SER A 136 -18.76 -2.78 11.60
CA SER A 136 -19.70 -2.30 12.62
C SER A 136 -20.64 -3.41 13.10
N TYR A 137 -20.95 -4.34 12.21
CA TYR A 137 -21.57 -5.62 12.52
C TYR A 137 -20.80 -6.72 11.76
N GLY A 138 -20.42 -7.79 12.45
CA GLY A 138 -19.86 -9.01 11.87
C GLY A 138 -20.84 -9.67 10.90
N VAL A 139 -20.36 -10.66 10.14
CA VAL A 139 -21.15 -11.38 9.11
C VAL A 139 -22.38 -12.07 9.71
N ASP A 140 -22.34 -12.39 11.01
CA ASP A 140 -23.40 -13.01 11.79
C ASP A 140 -24.33 -12.01 12.51
N GLY A 141 -24.15 -10.71 12.26
CA GLY A 141 -24.95 -9.64 12.89
C GLY A 141 -24.51 -9.27 14.31
N THR A 142 -23.44 -9.87 14.84
CA THR A 142 -22.82 -9.43 16.10
C THR A 142 -22.05 -8.12 15.91
N LYS A 143 -21.74 -7.35 16.95
CA LYS A 143 -20.84 -6.20 16.82
C LYS A 143 -19.41 -6.72 16.61
N GLY A 144 -18.64 -6.14 15.68
CA GLY A 144 -17.20 -6.44 15.59
C GLY A 144 -16.51 -6.10 16.90
N GLU A 145 -15.95 -7.11 17.58
CA GLU A 145 -15.43 -6.99 18.95
C GLU A 145 -14.24 -6.01 19.06
N GLU A 146 -13.55 -5.75 17.94
CA GLU A 146 -12.27 -5.02 17.91
C GLU A 146 -12.34 -3.70 17.13
N GLN A 147 -13.55 -3.23 16.80
CA GLN A 147 -13.79 -1.97 16.09
C GLN A 147 -13.14 -0.74 16.76
N ALA A 148 -12.88 -0.81 18.07
CA ALA A 148 -12.34 0.29 18.86
C ALA A 148 -10.82 0.53 18.66
N ILE A 149 -10.08 -0.42 18.09
CA ILE A 149 -8.62 -0.32 17.95
C ILE A 149 -8.26 -0.23 16.47
N ASP A 150 -7.88 0.97 16.01
CA ASP A 150 -7.32 1.13 14.67
C ASP A 150 -5.83 0.73 14.66
N PRO A 151 -5.43 -0.32 13.92
CA PRO A 151 -4.06 -0.80 13.88
C PRO A 151 -3.06 0.26 13.37
N ARG A 152 -3.52 1.31 12.66
CA ARG A 152 -2.68 2.45 12.26
C ARG A 152 -2.09 3.20 13.45
N GLY A 153 -2.75 3.16 14.60
CA GLY A 153 -2.23 3.73 15.85
C GLY A 153 -1.01 2.99 16.39
N ILE A 154 -0.74 1.78 15.89
CA ILE A 154 0.36 0.91 16.34
C ILE A 154 1.45 0.82 15.26
N VAL A 155 1.06 0.48 14.02
CA VAL A 155 2.02 0.13 12.95
C VAL A 155 2.81 1.32 12.41
N PHE A 156 2.32 2.54 12.63
CA PHE A 156 3.01 3.77 12.26
C PHE A 156 3.79 4.41 13.43
N GLY A 157 4.12 3.65 14.49
CA GLY A 157 5.09 3.99 15.54
C GLY A 157 4.52 4.51 16.87
N PHE A 158 5.39 4.64 17.90
CA PHE A 158 5.06 5.01 19.31
C PHE A 158 6.13 5.97 19.96
N GLY A 159 5.77 6.80 20.97
CA GLY A 159 6.73 7.60 21.80
C GLY A 159 6.60 9.15 21.79
N ARG A 160 7.64 9.89 22.25
CA ARG A 160 7.67 11.38 22.49
C ARG A 160 7.33 12.31 21.29
N ARG A 161 6.97 11.74 20.14
CA ARG A 161 6.37 12.41 18.98
C ARG A 161 4.85 12.20 18.95
N TYR A 162 4.20 12.20 20.12
CA TYR A 162 2.78 11.91 20.29
C TYR A 162 2.08 13.10 20.94
N ALA A 163 1.54 13.98 20.10
CA ALA A 163 0.53 14.94 20.53
C ALA A 163 -0.78 14.58 19.81
N LYS A 164 -1.57 13.71 20.44
CA LYS A 164 -3.04 13.59 20.27
C LYS A 164 -3.63 13.78 18.85
N SER A 165 -3.08 13.16 17.79
CA SER A 165 -3.85 12.77 16.57
C SER A 165 -3.02 12.09 15.48
N ASP A 166 -1.70 12.31 15.43
CA ASP A 166 -0.91 11.89 14.27
C ASP A 166 0.18 10.90 14.64
N SER A 167 0.08 9.69 14.07
CA SER A 167 1.06 8.63 14.24
C SER A 167 2.45 9.04 13.73
N ILE A 168 3.47 8.36 14.27
CA ILE A 168 4.87 8.79 14.33
C ILE A 168 5.64 8.63 13.01
N CYS A 169 5.02 8.03 12.00
CA CYS A 169 5.56 7.90 10.66
C CYS A 169 5.25 9.16 9.82
N PRO A 170 6.25 9.92 9.35
CA PRO A 170 6.02 11.09 8.50
C PRO A 170 5.34 10.72 7.17
N GLY A 171 5.53 9.48 6.71
CA GLY A 171 4.89 8.95 5.51
C GLY A 171 3.48 8.39 5.71
N ARG A 172 2.90 8.43 6.93
CA ARG A 172 1.62 7.74 7.23
C ARG A 172 0.50 8.07 6.24
N GLN A 173 0.24 9.35 6.02
CA GLN A 173 -0.89 9.79 5.19
C GLN A 173 -0.70 9.37 3.72
N PHE A 174 0.53 9.51 3.22
CA PHE A 174 0.91 9.09 1.88
C PHE A 174 0.80 7.57 1.74
N ALA A 175 1.44 6.82 2.64
CA ALA A 175 1.42 5.36 2.62
C ALA A 175 0.01 4.80 2.73
N ASP A 176 -0.81 5.30 3.65
CA ASP A 176 -2.17 4.78 3.84
C ASP A 176 -3.07 5.06 2.63
N SER A 177 -3.00 6.26 2.06
CA SER A 177 -3.79 6.61 0.88
C SER A 177 -3.31 5.82 -0.36
N SER A 178 -2.00 5.72 -0.57
CA SER A 178 -1.42 5.00 -1.70
C SER A 178 -1.66 3.49 -1.61
N LEU A 179 -1.53 2.89 -0.43
CA LEU A 179 -1.81 1.47 -0.21
C LEU A 179 -3.29 1.17 -0.38
N TRP A 180 -4.16 2.01 0.17
CA TRP A 180 -5.60 1.86 -0.03
C TRP A 180 -5.96 1.90 -1.52
N LEU A 181 -5.44 2.90 -2.24
CA LEU A 181 -5.71 3.05 -3.66
C LEU A 181 -5.18 1.85 -4.46
N ALA A 182 -3.94 1.43 -4.19
CA ALA A 182 -3.35 0.28 -4.86
C ALA A 182 -4.12 -1.02 -4.59
N VAL A 183 -4.50 -1.29 -3.34
CA VAL A 183 -5.34 -2.44 -2.97
C VAL A 183 -6.67 -2.41 -3.71
N ALA A 184 -7.37 -1.26 -3.70
CA ALA A 184 -8.65 -1.08 -4.38
C ALA A 184 -8.50 -1.28 -5.91
N THR A 185 -7.49 -0.69 -6.52
CA THR A 185 -7.22 -0.79 -7.96
C THR A 185 -6.85 -2.22 -8.37
N ILE A 186 -5.98 -2.90 -7.62
CA ILE A 186 -5.62 -4.30 -7.87
C ILE A 186 -6.88 -5.16 -7.79
N ALA A 187 -7.67 -5.03 -6.72
CA ALA A 187 -8.90 -5.79 -6.56
C ALA A 187 -9.93 -5.50 -7.66
N ALA A 188 -10.05 -4.24 -8.09
CA ALA A 188 -10.96 -3.83 -9.16
C ALA A 188 -10.54 -4.34 -10.54
N ALA A 189 -9.24 -4.52 -10.78
CA ALA A 189 -8.69 -4.83 -12.10
C ALA A 189 -8.29 -6.30 -12.30
N LEU A 190 -7.88 -7.00 -11.23
CA LEU A 190 -7.18 -8.28 -11.33
C LEU A 190 -7.90 -9.42 -10.60
N ASN A 191 -7.80 -10.62 -11.14
CA ASN A 191 -8.07 -11.88 -10.46
C ASN A 191 -6.74 -12.46 -9.99
N ILE A 192 -6.68 -12.85 -8.72
CA ILE A 192 -5.50 -13.42 -8.08
C ILE A 192 -5.90 -14.77 -7.52
N CYS A 193 -5.25 -15.83 -7.99
CA CYS A 193 -5.59 -17.20 -7.64
C CYS A 193 -4.34 -18.03 -7.32
N LYS A 194 -4.57 -19.17 -6.66
CA LYS A 194 -3.55 -20.20 -6.45
C LYS A 194 -3.03 -20.70 -7.81
N ALA A 195 -1.72 -20.94 -7.89
CA ALA A 195 -1.10 -21.53 -9.07
C ALA A 195 -1.36 -23.05 -9.14
N THR A 196 -1.10 -23.64 -10.31
CA THR A 196 -1.15 -25.09 -10.54
C THR A 196 0.26 -25.60 -10.79
N GLY A 197 0.64 -26.68 -10.10
CA GLY A 197 1.94 -27.32 -10.24
C GLY A 197 2.07 -28.14 -11.53
N PRO A 198 3.29 -28.60 -11.85
CA PRO A 198 3.55 -29.46 -13.01
C PRO A 198 2.76 -30.79 -12.99
N ASP A 199 2.35 -31.24 -11.81
CA ASP A 199 1.54 -32.43 -11.54
C ASP A 199 0.02 -32.17 -11.66
N GLY A 200 -0.40 -30.94 -11.97
CA GLY A 200 -1.80 -30.54 -12.01
C GLY A 200 -2.41 -30.22 -10.65
N ALA A 201 -1.66 -30.33 -9.54
CA ALA A 201 -2.16 -30.02 -8.21
C ALA A 201 -2.16 -28.51 -7.93
N THR A 202 -3.12 -28.04 -7.14
CA THR A 202 -3.14 -26.64 -6.69
C THR A 202 -2.01 -26.38 -5.71
N ILE A 203 -1.22 -25.34 -5.97
CA ILE A 203 -0.16 -24.87 -5.08
C ILE A 203 -0.79 -23.96 -4.03
N ILE A 204 -0.71 -24.36 -2.77
CA ILE A 204 -1.12 -23.54 -1.63
C ILE A 204 0.15 -22.88 -1.08
N PRO A 205 0.31 -21.55 -1.22
CA PRO A 205 1.43 -20.86 -0.61
C PRO A 205 1.50 -21.11 0.90
N VAL A 206 2.68 -21.38 1.42
CA VAL A 206 2.91 -21.38 2.87
C VAL A 206 3.44 -20.00 3.24
N PRO A 207 2.74 -19.21 4.07
CA PRO A 207 3.26 -17.95 4.56
C PRO A 207 4.59 -18.15 5.26
N ALA A 208 5.63 -17.50 4.78
CA ALA A 208 6.95 -17.48 5.40
C ALA A 208 7.49 -16.06 5.40
N PHE A 209 8.14 -15.69 6.50
CA PHE A 209 8.61 -14.33 6.75
C PHE A 209 10.08 -14.40 7.21
N PRO A 210 11.04 -14.34 6.27
CA PRO A 210 12.45 -14.39 6.60
C PRO A 210 12.84 -13.31 7.61
N SER A 211 13.81 -13.63 8.48
CA SER A 211 14.34 -12.66 9.44
C SER A 211 15.07 -11.53 8.74
N GLY A 212 14.77 -10.29 9.12
CA GLY A 212 15.43 -9.09 8.61
C GLY A 212 14.95 -7.85 9.35
N SER A 213 15.53 -6.69 9.04
CA SER A 213 15.09 -5.39 9.57
C SER A 213 13.65 -5.08 9.17
N ILE A 214 13.26 -5.51 7.96
CA ILE A 214 11.89 -5.57 7.47
C ILE A 214 11.56 -7.04 7.21
N ARG A 215 10.40 -7.49 7.70
CA ARG A 215 9.93 -8.86 7.48
C ARG A 215 9.14 -8.92 6.19
N HIS A 216 9.83 -9.19 5.09
CA HIS A 216 9.18 -9.43 3.80
C HIS A 216 8.44 -10.77 3.79
N VAL A 217 7.42 -10.86 2.94
CA VAL A 217 6.80 -12.12 2.57
C VAL A 217 7.78 -12.89 1.68
N ALA A 218 8.04 -14.15 1.99
CA ALA A 218 8.84 -15.02 1.12
C ALA A 218 8.17 -15.23 -0.23
N ASP A 219 8.97 -15.53 -1.26
CA ASP A 219 8.47 -15.80 -2.60
C ASP A 219 7.40 -16.89 -2.60
N PHE A 220 6.32 -16.66 -3.35
CA PHE A 220 5.25 -17.62 -3.54
C PHE A 220 4.72 -17.57 -4.97
N GLN A 221 4.12 -18.68 -5.41
CA GLN A 221 3.53 -18.77 -6.74
C GLN A 221 2.04 -18.43 -6.70
N CYS A 222 1.60 -17.60 -7.65
CA CYS A 222 0.21 -17.29 -7.89
C CYS A 222 -0.05 -17.02 -9.37
N VAL A 223 -1.32 -16.97 -9.74
CA VAL A 223 -1.77 -16.58 -11.07
C VAL A 223 -2.50 -15.26 -10.96
N ILE A 224 -2.02 -14.26 -11.70
CA ILE A 224 -2.63 -12.93 -11.79
C ILE A 224 -3.13 -12.75 -13.21
N ARG A 225 -4.40 -12.37 -13.37
CA ARG A 225 -5.04 -12.13 -14.68
C ARG A 225 -5.95 -10.92 -14.61
N PRO A 226 -6.19 -10.19 -15.71
CA PRO A 226 -7.27 -9.20 -15.75
C PRO A 226 -8.62 -9.82 -15.37
N ARG A 227 -9.50 -9.05 -14.73
CA ARG A 227 -10.87 -9.50 -14.39
C ARG A 227 -11.76 -9.65 -15.62
N SER A 228 -11.53 -8.85 -16.65
CA SER A 228 -12.29 -8.88 -17.90
C SER A 228 -11.46 -8.38 -19.07
N GLN A 229 -11.86 -8.77 -20.28
CA GLN A 229 -11.26 -8.25 -21.53
C GLN A 229 -11.42 -6.72 -21.67
N ALA A 230 -12.49 -6.14 -21.10
CA ALA A 230 -12.69 -4.70 -21.12
C ALA A 230 -11.64 -3.96 -20.26
N ILE A 231 -11.29 -4.53 -19.10
CA ILE A 231 -10.22 -4.01 -18.25
C ILE A 231 -8.85 -4.19 -18.94
N GLU A 232 -8.63 -5.34 -19.58
CA GLU A 232 -7.40 -5.62 -20.33
C GLU A 232 -7.20 -4.68 -21.53
N GLY A 233 -8.21 -4.54 -22.38
CA GLY A 233 -8.13 -3.73 -23.61
C GLY A 233 -8.29 -2.22 -23.42
N GLY A 234 -8.77 -1.77 -22.27
CA GLY A 234 -8.91 -0.36 -21.94
C GLY A 234 -7.89 0.10 -20.90
N LEU A 235 -8.16 -0.25 -19.63
CA LEU A 235 -7.47 0.27 -18.44
C LEU A 235 -6.04 -0.23 -18.28
N LEU A 236 -5.75 -1.47 -18.70
CA LEU A 236 -4.41 -2.06 -18.65
C LEU A 236 -3.70 -1.99 -20.01
N SER A 237 -4.29 -1.32 -21.00
CA SER A 237 -3.70 -1.23 -22.34
C SER A 237 -2.38 -0.45 -22.29
N PRO A 238 -1.37 -0.82 -23.11
CA PRO A 238 -0.04 -0.21 -23.08
C PRO A 238 0.04 1.23 -23.57
N ALA A 239 -1.07 1.94 -23.81
CA ALA A 239 -1.05 3.26 -24.46
C ALA A 239 -0.15 4.29 -23.76
N TRP A 240 0.12 4.13 -22.45
CA TRP A 240 1.02 4.97 -21.66
C TRP A 240 2.48 4.46 -21.58
N MET A 241 2.76 3.24 -22.06
CA MET A 241 4.13 2.69 -22.15
C MET A 241 4.88 3.14 -23.42
N GLU A 242 4.18 3.71 -24.40
CA GLU A 242 4.79 4.26 -25.62
C GLU A 242 5.34 5.69 -25.46
N GLU A 243 5.09 6.34 -24.31
CA GLU A 243 5.47 7.74 -24.04
C GLU A 243 6.76 7.91 -23.19
N TRP A 244 7.55 6.85 -22.98
CA TRP A 244 8.84 6.88 -22.27
C TRP A 244 10.00 6.32 -23.09
#